data_AF-X1W263-F1
#
_entry.id   AF-X1W263-F1
#
_cell.length_a   1.000
_cell.length_b   1.000
_cell.length_c   1.000
_cell.angle_alpha   90.00
_cell.angle_beta   90.00
_cell.angle_gamma   90.00
#
_symmetry.space_group_name_H-M   'P 1'
#
loop_
_entity.id
_entity.type
_entity.pdbx_description
1 polymer ?
#
loop_
_entity_poly.entity_id
_entity_poly.type
_entity_poly.pdbx_seq_one_letter_code
_entity_poly.pdbx_strand_id
1 'polypeptide(L)'
;AEELGLYTVFFPIDMTRADMNWVLSLIEKVATEGHMDALAVVDTFGGLAPHAVPNLIKKVKERIDKPIEVHFHDDFGLGAANTIMALAAGAEVMHTTICGIGERAGNTPYEDVALSLLTMYGVDLGIKYDKIYE
;
A
#
# COMPACT_ATOMS: atom_id res chain seq x y z
N ALA A 1 -15.92 -12.89 -6.90
CA ALA A 1 -14.48 -13.14 -7.12
C ALA A 1 -14.09 -14.42 -6.40
N GLU A 2 -14.31 -14.48 -5.08
CA GLU A 2 -14.19 -15.70 -4.27
C GLU A 2 -14.92 -16.91 -4.84
N GLU A 3 -16.21 -16.80 -5.20
CA GLU A 3 -16.99 -17.91 -5.77
C GLU A 3 -16.39 -18.49 -7.08
N LEU A 4 -15.52 -17.73 -7.75
CA LEU A 4 -14.79 -18.14 -8.94
C LEU A 4 -13.37 -18.67 -8.62
N GLY A 5 -13.02 -18.80 -7.33
CA GLY A 5 -11.70 -19.25 -6.86
C GLY A 5 -10.58 -18.22 -7.05
N LEU A 6 -10.91 -16.93 -7.16
CA LEU A 6 -9.93 -15.86 -7.37
C LEU A 6 -9.49 -15.20 -6.07
N TYR A 7 -8.19 -14.90 -5.96
CA TYR A 7 -7.64 -14.07 -4.88
C TYR A 7 -8.23 -12.66 -4.97
N THR A 8 -8.80 -12.17 -3.87
CA THR A 8 -9.60 -10.96 -3.82
C THR A 8 -8.97 -9.93 -2.88
N VAL A 9 -8.45 -8.85 -3.45
CA VAL A 9 -7.99 -7.68 -2.70
C VAL A 9 -9.12 -6.65 -2.63
N PHE A 10 -9.50 -6.24 -1.42
CA PHE A 10 -10.45 -5.13 -1.26
C PHE A 10 -9.71 -3.79 -1.38
N PHE A 11 -10.14 -2.95 -2.32
CA PHE A 11 -9.47 -1.69 -2.69
C PHE A 11 -10.41 -0.49 -2.43
N PRO A 12 -10.46 0.04 -1.19
CA PRO A 12 -11.31 1.18 -0.84
C PRO A 12 -10.73 2.49 -1.40
N ILE A 13 -11.17 2.83 -2.61
CA ILE A 13 -10.79 4.09 -3.27
C ILE A 13 -11.07 5.27 -2.34
N ASP A 14 -10.11 6.18 -2.25
CA ASP A 14 -10.18 7.44 -1.51
C ASP A 14 -10.27 7.31 0.02
N MET A 15 -9.85 6.17 0.59
CA MET A 15 -9.97 5.93 2.03
C MET A 15 -9.22 6.93 2.90
N THR A 16 -8.12 7.53 2.43
CA THR A 16 -7.31 8.47 3.22
C THR A 16 -7.99 9.81 3.47
N ARG A 17 -9.06 10.14 2.72
CA ARG A 17 -9.86 11.37 2.90
C ARG A 17 -11.25 11.12 3.49
N ALA A 18 -11.65 9.86 3.63
CA ALA A 18 -12.90 9.48 4.28
C ALA A 18 -12.85 9.73 5.80
N ASP A 19 -14.02 9.83 6.45
CA ASP A 19 -14.07 9.78 7.92
C ASP A 19 -13.46 8.47 8.41
N MET A 20 -12.49 8.57 9.32
CA MET A 20 -11.68 7.44 9.75
C MET A 20 -12.52 6.35 10.45
N ASN A 21 -13.53 6.74 11.23
CA ASN A 21 -14.37 5.76 11.92
C ASN A 21 -15.28 5.06 10.93
N TRP A 22 -15.85 5.81 9.97
CA TRP A 22 -16.70 5.26 8.93
C TRP A 22 -15.94 4.26 8.05
N VAL A 23 -14.75 4.63 7.56
CA VAL A 23 -13.99 3.75 6.64
C VAL A 23 -13.46 2.51 7.34
N LEU A 24 -13.02 2.61 8.60
CA LEU A 24 -12.62 1.43 9.37
C LEU A 24 -13.81 0.51 9.66
N SER A 25 -14.98 1.07 9.95
CA SER A 25 -16.21 0.28 10.12
C SER A 25 -16.61 -0.44 8.82
N LEU A 26 -16.45 0.23 7.68
CA LEU A 26 -16.70 -0.39 6.36
C LEU A 26 -15.73 -1.54 6.10
N ILE A 27 -14.43 -1.34 6.33
CA ILE A 27 -13.38 -2.35 6.14
C ILE A 27 -13.66 -3.56 7.04
N GLU A 28 -13.94 -3.33 8.32
CA GLU A 28 -14.26 -4.39 9.30
C GLU A 28 -15.51 -5.18 8.87
N LYS A 29 -16.54 -4.47 8.40
CA LYS A 29 -17.76 -5.10 7.88
C LYS A 29 -17.49 -5.99 6.66
N VAL A 30 -16.70 -5.51 5.68
CA VAL A 30 -16.35 -6.34 4.52
C VAL A 30 -15.51 -7.54 4.93
N ALA A 31 -14.62 -7.39 5.92
CA ALA A 31 -13.76 -8.48 6.38
C ALA A 31 -14.50 -9.56 7.18
N THR A 32 -15.62 -9.22 7.83
CA THR A 32 -16.38 -10.10 8.73
C THR A 32 -17.67 -10.63 8.12
N GLU A 33 -18.38 -9.81 7.34
CA GLU A 33 -19.65 -10.17 6.70
C GLU A 33 -19.51 -10.47 5.21
N GLY A 34 -18.42 -10.03 4.59
CA GLY A 34 -18.08 -10.27 3.19
C GLY A 34 -16.88 -11.19 3.04
N HIS A 35 -16.10 -10.95 1.98
CA HIS A 35 -14.85 -11.65 1.74
C HIS A 35 -13.78 -10.71 1.19
N MET A 36 -12.58 -10.82 1.74
CA MET A 36 -11.33 -10.33 1.17
C MET A 36 -10.19 -11.23 1.65
N ASP A 37 -9.23 -11.50 0.76
CA ASP A 37 -7.98 -12.17 1.12
C ASP A 37 -6.97 -11.17 1.66
N ALA A 38 -6.99 -9.93 1.17
CA ALA A 38 -6.18 -8.82 1.64
C ALA A 38 -6.91 -7.47 1.50
N LEU A 39 -6.43 -6.47 2.21
CA LEU A 39 -6.86 -5.08 2.10
C LEU A 39 -5.75 -4.23 1.50
N ALA A 40 -6.06 -3.45 0.47
CA ALA A 40 -5.19 -2.39 0.01
C ALA A 40 -5.47 -1.08 0.78
N VAL A 41 -4.45 -0.49 1.40
CA VAL A 41 -4.51 0.87 1.94
C VAL A 41 -4.10 1.85 0.84
N VAL A 42 -5.01 2.72 0.43
CA VAL A 42 -4.90 3.49 -0.81
C VAL A 42 -4.91 4.99 -0.54
N ASP A 43 -3.88 5.69 -1.01
CA ASP A 43 -3.84 7.15 -1.06
C ASP A 43 -4.13 7.65 -2.48
N THR A 44 -5.42 7.72 -2.84
CA THR A 44 -5.86 8.00 -4.21
C THR A 44 -5.39 9.34 -4.77
N PHE A 45 -5.24 10.34 -3.90
CA PHE A 45 -4.83 11.70 -4.29
C PHE A 45 -3.36 12.01 -3.99
N GLY A 46 -2.59 11.04 -3.48
CA GLY A 46 -1.18 11.23 -3.12
C GLY A 46 -0.95 12.26 -2.01
N GLY A 47 -1.97 12.54 -1.20
CA GLY A 47 -1.97 13.61 -0.21
C GLY A 47 -1.58 13.19 1.20
N LEU A 48 -1.27 11.92 1.42
CA LEU A 48 -0.94 11.40 2.74
C LEU A 48 0.51 11.74 3.11
N ALA A 49 0.68 12.43 4.24
CA ALA A 49 2.00 12.71 4.78
C ALA A 49 2.66 11.42 5.32
N PRO A 50 3.97 11.19 5.10
CA PRO A 50 4.67 9.98 5.54
C PRO A 50 4.49 9.68 7.03
N HIS A 51 4.56 10.71 7.87
CA HIS A 51 4.40 10.60 9.32
C HIS A 51 3.02 10.07 9.77
N ALA A 52 1.98 10.18 8.93
CA ALA A 52 0.65 9.66 9.22
C ALA A 52 0.50 8.18 8.87
N VAL A 53 1.35 7.65 7.97
CA VAL A 53 1.25 6.29 7.43
C VAL A 53 1.31 5.23 8.53
N PRO A 54 2.29 5.23 9.46
CA PRO A 54 2.36 4.16 10.48
C PRO A 54 1.13 4.09 11.37
N ASN A 55 0.56 5.24 11.72
CA ASN A 55 -0.66 5.31 12.52
C ASN A 55 -1.86 4.76 11.75
N LEU A 56 -1.98 5.07 10.45
CA LEU A 56 -3.04 4.51 9.60
C LEU A 56 -2.93 2.98 9.50
N ILE A 57 -1.74 2.46 9.17
CA ILE A 57 -1.52 1.01 9.05
C ILE A 57 -1.82 0.31 10.37
N LYS A 58 -1.34 0.85 11.50
CA LYS A 58 -1.62 0.29 12.83
C LYS A 58 -3.13 0.23 13.13
N LYS A 59 -3.86 1.32 12.88
CA LYS A 59 -5.32 1.36 13.08
C LYS A 59 -6.06 0.34 12.24
N VAL A 60 -5.60 0.09 11.01
CA VAL A 60 -6.17 -0.95 10.15
C VAL A 60 -5.88 -2.34 10.71
N LYS A 61 -4.63 -2.64 11.10
CA LYS A 61 -4.25 -3.94 11.72
C LYS A 61 -4.97 -4.21 13.05
N GLU A 62 -5.34 -3.17 13.79
CA GLU A 62 -6.15 -3.30 15.01
C GLU A 62 -7.61 -3.71 14.73
N ARG A 63 -8.09 -3.55 13.49
CA ARG A 63 -9.49 -3.81 13.10
C ARG A 63 -9.68 -5.12 12.35
N ILE A 64 -8.67 -5.56 11.61
CA ILE A 64 -8.76 -6.77 10.79
C ILE A 64 -7.49 -7.61 10.93
N ASP A 65 -7.65 -8.93 10.90
CA ASP A 65 -6.56 -9.90 10.81
C ASP A 65 -6.45 -10.39 9.37
N LYS A 66 -5.96 -9.50 8.49
CA LYS A 66 -5.77 -9.73 7.06
C LYS A 66 -4.46 -9.09 6.59
N PRO A 67 -3.80 -9.65 5.57
CA PRO A 67 -2.69 -9.00 4.91
C PRO A 67 -3.02 -7.59 4.44
N ILE A 68 -2.05 -6.70 4.61
CA ILE A 68 -2.16 -5.30 4.16
C ILE A 68 -1.25 -5.09 2.97
N GLU A 69 -1.87 -4.66 1.87
CA GLU A 69 -1.20 -4.12 0.71
C GLU A 69 -1.24 -2.58 0.78
N VAL A 70 -0.29 -1.89 0.16
CA VAL A 70 -0.30 -0.42 0.10
C VAL A 70 -0.18 0.11 -1.31
N HIS A 71 -0.91 1.20 -1.58
CA HIS A 71 -0.94 1.87 -2.87
C HIS A 71 -0.87 3.39 -2.67
N PHE A 72 0.30 3.96 -2.91
CA PHE A 72 0.54 5.40 -2.78
C PHE A 72 0.84 6.01 -4.15
N HIS A 73 0.22 7.16 -4.40
CA HIS A 73 0.56 8.02 -5.53
C HIS A 73 1.69 8.99 -5.16
N ASP A 74 2.40 9.47 -6.18
CA ASP A 74 3.61 10.28 -6.00
C ASP A 74 3.39 11.78 -6.23
N ASP A 75 2.16 12.29 -6.01
CA ASP A 75 1.76 13.69 -6.26
C ASP A 75 2.67 14.74 -5.59
N PHE A 76 3.33 14.39 -4.49
CA PHE A 76 4.31 15.23 -3.80
C PHE A 76 5.74 14.67 -3.77
N GLY A 77 6.04 13.62 -4.54
CA GLY A 77 7.33 12.93 -4.49
C GLY A 77 7.55 12.15 -3.19
N LEU A 78 6.47 11.66 -2.58
CA LEU A 78 6.47 11.00 -1.26
C LEU A 78 6.00 9.54 -1.31
N GLY A 79 5.69 9.00 -2.49
CA GLY A 79 5.18 7.63 -2.66
C GLY A 79 6.15 6.58 -2.12
N ALA A 80 7.44 6.71 -2.42
CA ALA A 80 8.47 5.79 -1.91
C ALA A 80 8.61 5.88 -0.38
N ALA A 81 8.63 7.11 0.17
CA ALA A 81 8.68 7.32 1.62
C ALA A 81 7.45 6.74 2.33
N ASN A 82 6.25 6.98 1.80
CA ASN A 82 5.00 6.44 2.31
C ASN A 82 5.03 4.90 2.29
N THR A 83 5.48 4.31 1.19
CA THR A 83 5.61 2.85 1.03
C THR A 83 6.54 2.25 2.07
N ILE A 84 7.76 2.79 2.22
CA ILE A 84 8.74 2.29 3.21
C ILE A 84 8.19 2.41 4.63
N MET A 85 7.53 3.52 4.97
CA MET A 85 6.91 3.69 6.30
C MET A 85 5.75 2.73 6.53
N ALA A 86 4.97 2.39 5.51
CA ALA A 86 3.93 1.39 5.61
C ALA A 86 4.49 -0.02 5.83
N LEU A 87 5.52 -0.41 5.05
CA LEU A 87 6.22 -1.69 5.20
C LEU A 87 6.81 -1.81 6.61
N ALA A 88 7.47 -0.77 7.11
CA ALA A 88 7.99 -0.72 8.48
C ALA A 88 6.89 -0.81 9.55
N ALA A 89 5.68 -0.34 9.25
CA ALA A 89 4.51 -0.47 10.12
C ALA A 89 3.78 -1.82 10.01
N GLY A 90 4.28 -2.72 9.15
CA GLY A 90 3.79 -4.09 9.01
C GLY A 90 2.79 -4.31 7.89
N ALA A 91 2.79 -3.46 6.86
CA ALA A 91 2.25 -3.84 5.55
C ALA A 91 3.16 -4.89 4.88
N GLU A 92 2.58 -5.76 4.06
CA GLU A 92 3.26 -6.94 3.50
C GLU A 92 3.45 -6.87 1.99
N VAL A 93 2.61 -6.10 1.30
CA VAL A 93 2.67 -5.93 -0.17
C VAL A 93 2.70 -4.45 -0.51
N MET A 94 3.56 -4.07 -1.47
CA MET A 94 3.61 -2.72 -2.02
C MET A 94 3.17 -2.72 -3.48
N HIS A 95 2.25 -1.84 -3.83
CA HIS A 95 1.90 -1.55 -5.22
C HIS A 95 2.81 -0.43 -5.72
N THR A 96 3.51 -0.70 -6.80
CA THR A 96 4.49 0.19 -7.41
C THR A 96 4.47 0.01 -8.92
N THR A 97 5.09 0.92 -9.65
CA THR A 97 5.32 0.78 -11.09
C THR A 97 6.74 1.21 -11.45
N ILE A 98 7.28 0.68 -12.54
CA ILE A 98 8.61 1.06 -13.04
C ILE A 98 8.60 2.54 -13.40
N CYS A 99 9.59 3.30 -12.94
CA CYS A 99 9.67 4.76 -13.13
C CYS A 99 8.46 5.53 -12.58
N GLY A 100 7.68 4.92 -11.67
CA GLY A 100 6.47 5.52 -11.12
C GLY A 100 5.37 5.76 -12.17
N ILE A 101 5.40 5.12 -13.34
CA ILE A 101 4.42 5.39 -14.40
C ILE A 101 2.98 5.20 -13.90
N GLY A 102 2.14 6.19 -14.20
CA GLY A 102 0.75 6.26 -13.76
C GLY A 102 0.09 7.58 -14.15
N GLU A 103 -1.18 7.75 -13.81
CA GLU A 103 -1.88 9.03 -14.01
C GLU A 103 -1.30 10.14 -13.11
N ARG A 104 -1.49 11.41 -13.48
CA ARG A 104 -0.99 12.61 -12.76
C ARG A 104 0.54 12.57 -12.58
N ALA A 105 1.01 12.63 -11.34
CA ALA A 105 2.43 12.52 -11.00
C ALA A 105 2.93 11.07 -10.96
N GLY A 106 2.02 10.10 -11.09
CA GLY A 106 2.36 8.68 -11.11
C GLY A 106 2.09 7.93 -9.81
N ASN A 107 2.47 6.65 -9.85
CA ASN A 107 2.48 5.76 -8.70
C ASN A 107 3.84 5.81 -8.01
N THR A 108 3.98 5.11 -6.88
CA THR A 108 5.29 4.92 -6.25
C THR A 108 6.29 4.26 -7.21
N PRO A 109 7.46 4.88 -7.45
CA PRO A 109 8.52 4.28 -8.27
C PRO A 109 9.06 3.00 -7.63
N TYR A 110 9.05 1.91 -8.40
CA TYR A 110 9.47 0.58 -7.95
C TYR A 110 10.94 0.57 -7.51
N GLU A 111 11.81 1.12 -8.33
CA GLU A 111 13.25 1.16 -8.14
C GLU A 111 13.64 1.92 -6.88
N ASP A 112 12.96 3.03 -6.58
CA ASP A 112 13.22 3.83 -5.38
C ASP A 112 12.98 3.00 -4.12
N VAL A 113 11.89 2.24 -4.08
CA VAL A 113 11.59 1.39 -2.91
C VAL A 113 12.50 0.16 -2.88
N ALA A 114 12.62 -0.57 -3.99
CA ALA A 114 13.40 -1.81 -4.06
C ALA A 114 14.89 -1.59 -3.73
N LEU A 115 15.49 -0.51 -4.26
CA LEU A 115 16.88 -0.16 -3.97
C LEU A 115 17.04 0.41 -2.56
N SER A 116 16.08 1.19 -2.05
CA SER A 116 16.12 1.65 -0.66
C SER A 116 16.08 0.48 0.32
N LEU A 117 15.18 -0.49 0.11
CA LEU A 117 15.08 -1.70 0.94
C LEU A 117 16.41 -2.47 0.94
N LEU A 118 17.01 -2.69 -0.24
CA LEU A 118 18.28 -3.39 -0.37
C LEU A 118 19.44 -2.63 0.30
N THR A 119 19.61 -1.34 -0.02
CA THR A 119 20.84 -0.59 0.29
C THR A 119 20.81 0.12 1.64
N MET A 120 19.62 0.52 2.10
CA MET A 120 19.46 1.27 3.36
C MET A 120 18.96 0.39 4.50
N TYR A 121 18.13 -0.62 4.20
CA TYR A 121 17.51 -1.47 5.21
C TYR A 121 18.05 -2.91 5.24
N GLY A 122 18.89 -3.29 4.27
CA GLY A 122 19.44 -4.64 4.18
C GLY A 122 18.37 -5.71 3.89
N VAL A 123 17.24 -5.32 3.31
CA VAL A 123 16.13 -6.21 2.93
C VAL A 123 16.24 -6.53 1.44
N ASP A 124 16.67 -7.76 1.14
CA ASP A 124 16.74 -8.27 -0.23
C ASP A 124 15.38 -8.86 -0.65
N LEU A 125 14.84 -8.38 -1.78
CA LEU A 125 13.58 -8.86 -2.34
C LEU A 125 13.74 -10.11 -3.22
N GLY A 126 14.97 -10.58 -3.45
CA GLY A 126 15.27 -11.74 -4.27
C GLY A 126 15.05 -11.51 -5.78
N ILE A 127 15.11 -10.25 -6.21
CA ILE A 127 14.89 -9.84 -7.61
C ILE A 127 16.21 -9.67 -8.37
N LYS A 128 16.13 -9.59 -9.69
CA LYS A 128 17.28 -9.27 -10.56
C LYS A 128 17.44 -7.75 -10.66
N TYR A 129 18.14 -7.16 -9.70
CA TYR A 129 18.33 -5.71 -9.63
C TYR A 129 19.04 -5.11 -10.86
N ASP A 130 19.86 -5.90 -11.57
CA ASP A 130 20.50 -5.51 -12.83
C ASP A 130 19.50 -5.25 -13.97
N LYS A 131 18.28 -5.80 -13.86
CA LYS A 131 17.21 -5.60 -14.86
C LYS A 131 16.41 -4.32 -14.68
N ILE A 132 16.64 -3.55 -13.61
CA ILE A 132 15.91 -2.31 -13.35
C ILE A 132 16.27 -1.22 -14.37
N TYR A 133 17.50 -1.23 -14.89
CA TYR A 133 18.01 -0.21 -15.81
C TYR A 133 18.16 -0.71 -17.26
N GLU A 134 17.66 -1.90 -17.58
CA GLU A 134 17.55 -2.40 -18.97
C GLU A 134 16.31 -1.86 -19.67
#